data_AF-A0A8K0U8Q6-F1
#
_entry.id   AF-A0A8K0U8Q6-F1
#
_cell.length_a   1.000
_cell.length_b   1.000
_cell.length_c   1.000
_cell.angle_alpha   90.00
_cell.angle_beta   90.00
_cell.angle_gamma   90.00
#
_symmetry.space_group_name_H-M   'P 1'
#
loop_
_entity.id
_entity.type
_entity.pdbx_description
1 polymer ?
#
loop_
_entity_poly.entity_id
_entity_poly.type
_entity_poly.pdbx_seq_one_letter_code
_entity_poly.pdbx_strand_id
1 'polypeptide(L)'
;MGSLIWNELSRYVSLTASVYAVWASFWGLFFRKFFWDFVGGILRNPGGLQPSPKLHIFIVLIVDAPVVQILTMITGFFMISLEYPVHFIKGTRLHRSLPLRAVLLVFQSFLAVLFYQGTNASLWSLIAALFYVRALTLGEGIGRKDSNGRCFETARSSGDLLFFPSEVHKHYDIGVEFELRLCVALQKKPVERTADGEIALSEKPIEKKNPFAPPYQNPKLHVGDLSYRGEDGSIDYAILLNKYSVVPHHFLLVTKEFRPQTFPLLPQDLAQTYQLLLAARQLNKHYIAFYNCGSNSGASQAHKHVQFIEVEADGPPIEKLARKANLEPKVTFAGKPFALPSLPYANHVFRLPVLSANTIPTELSQTLFPPFLALLDLVISTVRYDPDYPPGSPSYNVVLTLEHMYMIPRRYETYKLEGTQEFVSINSLGFAGMLLARTESELVGMRREGIGKILRGVGLESVHELQVAGTSLEVTDDPSTQ
;
A
#
# COMPACT_ATOMS: atom_id res chain seq x y z
N MET A 1 6.16 -17.74 -12.84
CA MET A 1 7.53 -17.31 -13.20
C MET A 1 7.56 -15.79 -13.16
N GLY A 2 8.49 -15.19 -12.42
CA GLY A 2 8.60 -13.73 -12.33
C GLY A 2 8.96 -13.11 -13.68
N SER A 3 8.35 -11.98 -14.04
CA SER A 3 8.73 -11.21 -15.23
C SER A 3 10.03 -10.46 -14.95
N LEU A 4 10.99 -10.53 -15.88
CA LEU A 4 12.25 -9.80 -15.78
C LEU A 4 11.99 -8.29 -15.95
N ILE A 5 12.34 -7.49 -14.95
CA ILE A 5 12.27 -6.02 -15.01
C ILE A 5 13.59 -5.51 -15.61
N TRP A 6 13.54 -5.03 -16.86
CA TRP A 6 14.74 -4.67 -17.63
C TRP A 6 15.47 -3.47 -17.05
N ASN A 7 14.73 -2.50 -16.50
CA ASN A 7 15.27 -1.33 -15.82
C ASN A 7 16.10 -1.72 -14.58
N GLU A 8 15.61 -2.66 -13.75
CA GLU A 8 16.34 -3.10 -12.56
C GLU A 8 17.60 -3.89 -12.93
N LEU A 9 17.49 -4.80 -13.89
CA LEU A 9 18.67 -5.50 -14.42
C LEU A 9 19.70 -4.50 -14.95
N SER A 10 19.26 -3.53 -15.76
CA SER A 10 20.11 -2.49 -16.32
C SER A 10 20.79 -1.65 -15.25
N ARG A 11 20.09 -1.32 -14.16
CA ARG A 11 20.64 -0.60 -13.01
C ARG A 11 21.82 -1.34 -12.37
N TYR A 12 21.69 -2.65 -12.13
CA TYR A 12 22.80 -3.42 -11.54
C TYR A 12 24.01 -3.52 -12.47
N VAL A 13 23.77 -3.72 -13.77
CA VAL A 13 24.85 -3.78 -14.76
C VAL A 13 25.52 -2.41 -14.93
N SER A 14 24.75 -1.33 -15.02
CA SER A 14 25.27 0.04 -15.16
C SER A 14 26.05 0.51 -13.94
N LEU A 15 25.60 0.17 -12.72
CA LEU A 15 26.34 0.45 -11.49
C LEU A 15 27.72 -0.23 -11.52
N THR A 16 27.74 -1.52 -11.87
CA THR A 16 28.98 -2.30 -11.96
C THR A 16 29.92 -1.74 -13.04
N ALA A 17 29.38 -1.45 -14.23
CA ALA A 17 30.12 -0.87 -15.34
C ALA A 17 30.71 0.50 -14.99
N SER A 18 29.96 1.35 -14.28
CA SER A 18 30.38 2.72 -13.93
C SER A 18 31.38 2.75 -12.80
N VAL A 19 31.27 1.86 -11.80
CA VAL A 19 32.31 1.67 -10.78
C VAL A 19 33.61 1.19 -11.44
N TYR A 20 33.52 0.24 -12.36
CA TYR A 20 34.68 -0.21 -13.11
C TYR A 20 35.25 0.91 -14.02
N ALA A 21 34.42 1.75 -14.62
CA ALA A 21 34.86 2.90 -15.43
C ALA A 21 35.67 3.90 -14.59
N VAL A 22 35.22 4.21 -13.37
CA VAL A 22 35.97 5.05 -12.42
C VAL A 22 37.32 4.41 -12.07
N TRP A 23 37.31 3.12 -11.75
CA TRP A 23 38.53 2.38 -11.41
C TRP A 23 39.53 2.31 -12.56
N ALA A 24 39.05 1.97 -13.76
CA ALA A 24 39.85 1.93 -14.98
C ALA A 24 40.44 3.30 -15.31
N SER A 25 39.65 4.37 -15.14
CA SER A 25 40.11 5.74 -15.37
C SER A 25 41.20 6.14 -14.40
N PHE A 26 41.06 5.81 -13.11
CA PHE A 26 42.08 6.04 -12.09
C PHE A 26 43.42 5.42 -12.51
N TRP A 27 43.44 4.15 -12.90
CA TRP A 27 44.66 3.50 -13.40
C TRP A 27 45.14 4.07 -14.73
N GLY A 28 44.22 4.48 -15.61
CA GLY A 28 44.51 5.12 -16.88
C GLY A 28 45.18 6.49 -16.74
N LEU A 29 45.12 7.16 -15.57
CA LEU A 29 45.88 8.38 -15.28
C LEU A 29 47.38 8.11 -15.11
N PHE A 30 47.73 6.96 -14.54
CA PHE A 30 49.12 6.53 -14.31
C PHE A 30 49.69 5.78 -15.52
N PHE A 31 48.89 4.88 -16.09
CA PHE A 31 49.28 4.02 -17.21
C PHE A 31 48.57 4.47 -18.49
N ARG A 32 49.05 5.58 -19.04
CA ARG A 32 48.38 6.29 -20.14
C ARG A 32 48.61 5.61 -21.48
N LYS A 33 47.84 4.55 -21.75
CA LYS A 33 47.95 3.76 -22.98
C LYS A 33 46.68 3.87 -23.82
N PHE A 34 46.83 4.44 -25.02
CA PHE A 34 45.80 4.45 -26.04
C PHE A 34 45.54 3.02 -26.52
N PHE A 35 44.28 2.58 -26.52
CA PHE A 35 43.94 1.19 -26.83
C PHE A 35 44.18 0.84 -28.31
N TRP A 36 43.92 1.79 -29.22
CA TRP A 36 44.03 1.57 -30.66
C TRP A 36 45.39 1.99 -31.24
N ASP A 37 46.45 2.00 -30.42
CA ASP A 37 47.81 2.36 -30.83
C ASP A 37 48.37 1.46 -31.95
N PHE A 38 47.85 0.25 -32.08
CA PHE A 38 48.18 -0.70 -33.15
C PHE A 38 47.57 -0.38 -34.51
N VAL A 39 46.54 0.48 -34.59
CA VAL A 39 45.87 0.81 -35.85
C VAL A 39 46.76 1.75 -36.67
N GLY A 40 47.42 1.18 -37.69
CA GLY A 40 48.38 1.93 -38.51
C GLY A 40 49.66 2.33 -37.78
N GLY A 41 49.92 1.71 -36.62
CA GLY A 41 51.16 1.88 -35.86
C GLY A 41 52.30 1.07 -36.45
N ILE A 42 53.53 1.48 -36.14
CA ILE A 42 54.77 0.78 -36.55
C ILE A 42 55.51 0.27 -35.32
N LEU A 43 56.06 -0.94 -35.40
CA LEU A 43 56.88 -1.51 -34.34
C LEU A 43 58.32 -0.99 -34.48
N ARG A 44 58.84 -0.30 -33.47
CA ARG A 44 60.23 0.19 -33.43
C ARG A 44 61.09 -0.66 -32.52
N ASN A 45 62.35 -0.87 -32.92
CA ASN A 45 63.38 -1.48 -32.07
C ASN A 45 64.62 -0.55 -31.99
N PRO A 46 65.00 -0.03 -30.81
CA PRO A 46 64.29 -0.10 -29.53
C PRO A 46 63.07 0.87 -29.49
N GLY A 47 62.09 0.64 -28.61
CA GLY A 47 61.02 1.61 -28.35
C GLY A 47 59.56 1.14 -28.50
N GLY A 48 59.32 -0.11 -28.91
CA GLY A 48 57.99 -0.70 -28.90
C GLY A 48 57.05 -0.16 -29.99
N LEU A 49 55.74 -0.31 -29.78
CA LEU A 49 54.71 0.06 -30.74
C LEU A 49 54.51 1.59 -30.75
N GLN A 50 54.74 2.23 -31.89
CA GLN A 50 54.50 3.65 -32.09
C GLN A 50 53.16 3.87 -32.82
N PRO A 51 52.25 4.68 -32.27
CA PRO A 51 50.97 4.98 -32.92
C PRO A 51 51.14 5.78 -34.22
N SER A 52 50.18 5.64 -35.13
CA SER A 52 50.13 6.43 -36.37
C SER A 52 50.05 7.94 -36.09
N PRO A 53 50.79 8.80 -36.82
CA PRO A 53 50.62 10.26 -36.76
C PRO A 53 49.19 10.72 -37.07
N LYS A 54 48.42 9.93 -37.83
CA LYS A 54 47.00 10.22 -38.12
C LYS A 54 46.11 10.18 -36.88
N LEU A 55 46.54 9.52 -35.80
CA LEU A 55 45.81 9.39 -34.55
C LEU A 55 46.34 10.36 -33.47
N HIS A 56 47.13 11.36 -33.86
CA HIS A 56 47.81 12.28 -32.94
C HIS A 56 46.85 12.93 -31.92
N ILE A 57 45.63 13.28 -32.34
CA ILE A 57 44.62 13.85 -31.43
C ILE A 57 44.31 12.95 -30.24
N PHE A 58 44.22 11.63 -30.45
CA PHE A 58 43.97 10.68 -29.36
C PHE A 58 45.20 10.52 -28.47
N ILE A 59 46.40 10.59 -29.03
CA ILE A 59 47.65 10.56 -28.26
C ILE A 59 47.69 11.75 -27.30
N VAL A 60 47.41 12.97 -27.79
CA VAL A 60 47.41 14.18 -26.94
C VAL A 60 46.36 14.07 -25.83
N LEU A 61 45.15 13.66 -26.19
CA LEU A 61 44.03 13.61 -25.24
C LEU A 61 44.12 12.46 -24.23
N ILE A 62 44.90 11.42 -24.47
CA ILE A 62 44.96 10.21 -23.62
C ILE A 62 46.31 10.06 -22.94
N VAL A 63 47.41 10.30 -23.67
CA VAL A 63 48.79 10.10 -23.22
C VAL A 63 49.34 11.37 -22.59
N ASP A 64 49.21 12.51 -23.28
CA ASP A 64 49.84 13.75 -22.82
C ASP A 64 49.03 14.44 -21.71
N ALA A 65 47.71 14.61 -21.89
CA ALA A 65 46.83 15.44 -21.05
C ALA A 65 45.70 14.69 -20.30
N PRO A 66 45.80 13.36 -20.13
CA PRO A 66 44.72 12.36 -19.87
C PRO A 66 43.25 12.85 -19.79
N VAL A 67 42.80 13.61 -20.78
CA VAL A 67 41.45 14.22 -20.84
C VAL A 67 40.37 13.13 -20.92
N VAL A 68 40.58 12.09 -21.72
CA VAL A 68 39.60 11.02 -21.91
C VAL A 68 39.36 10.25 -20.61
N GLN A 69 40.42 9.96 -19.85
CA GLN A 69 40.33 9.27 -18.56
C GLN A 69 39.58 10.13 -17.54
N ILE A 70 39.87 11.43 -17.49
CA ILE A 70 39.16 12.37 -16.59
C ILE A 70 37.67 12.44 -16.95
N LEU A 71 37.33 12.59 -18.24
CA LEU A 71 35.93 12.62 -18.68
C LEU A 71 35.20 11.30 -18.42
N THR A 72 35.88 10.16 -18.61
CA THR A 72 35.33 8.83 -18.29
C THR A 72 35.04 8.71 -16.80
N MET A 73 35.97 9.17 -15.95
CA MET A 73 35.81 9.16 -14.49
C MET A 73 34.65 10.05 -14.03
N ILE A 74 34.54 11.27 -14.56
CA ILE A 74 33.43 12.19 -14.26
C ILE A 74 32.10 11.57 -14.67
N THR A 75 32.03 11.00 -15.88
CA THR A 75 30.82 10.32 -16.38
C THR A 75 30.44 9.13 -15.49
N GLY A 76 31.43 8.33 -15.06
CA GLY A 76 31.22 7.21 -14.16
C GLY A 76 30.69 7.62 -12.79
N PHE A 77 31.26 8.65 -12.16
CA PHE A 77 30.73 9.19 -10.91
C PHE A 77 29.32 9.74 -11.07
N PHE A 78 29.04 10.44 -12.17
CA PHE A 78 27.72 10.96 -12.45
C PHE A 78 26.71 9.82 -12.65
N MET A 79 27.06 8.76 -13.39
CA MET A 79 26.23 7.56 -13.53
C MET A 79 25.97 6.87 -12.19
N ILE A 80 27.00 6.69 -11.34
CA ILE A 80 26.82 6.14 -9.98
C ILE A 80 25.85 7.01 -9.18
N SER A 81 25.93 8.34 -9.29
CA SER A 81 25.01 9.25 -8.62
C SER A 81 23.57 9.18 -9.16
N LEU A 82 23.37 8.69 -10.39
CA LEU A 82 22.04 8.44 -10.96
C LEU A 82 21.50 7.05 -10.56
N GLU A 83 22.34 6.02 -10.47
CA GLU A 83 21.94 4.66 -10.10
C GLU A 83 21.80 4.45 -8.58
N TYR A 84 22.58 5.19 -7.81
CA TYR A 84 22.56 5.21 -6.35
C TYR A 84 22.42 6.66 -5.86
N PRO A 85 21.21 7.25 -6.00
CA PRO A 85 21.01 8.67 -5.82
C PRO A 85 21.19 9.12 -4.37
N VAL A 86 22.11 10.06 -4.21
CA VAL A 86 22.23 10.91 -3.02
C VAL A 86 20.99 11.79 -2.85
N HIS A 87 20.70 12.21 -1.61
CA HIS A 87 19.44 12.84 -1.19
C HIS A 87 19.00 14.03 -2.07
N PHE A 88 19.92 14.79 -2.67
CA PHE A 88 19.63 15.95 -3.51
C PHE A 88 19.28 15.63 -4.98
N ILE A 89 19.70 14.46 -5.50
CA ILE A 89 19.38 14.02 -6.88
C ILE A 89 18.14 13.12 -6.88
N LYS A 90 17.91 12.41 -5.78
CA LYS A 90 16.82 11.44 -5.64
C LYS A 90 15.47 12.07 -5.98
N GLY A 91 14.80 11.47 -6.96
CA GLY A 91 13.44 11.87 -7.34
C GLY A 91 13.32 13.02 -8.34
N THR A 92 14.42 13.68 -8.71
CA THR A 92 14.45 14.73 -9.75
C THR A 92 14.11 14.18 -11.15
N ARG A 93 13.75 15.06 -12.10
CA ARG A 93 13.52 14.66 -13.52
C ARG A 93 14.76 13.98 -14.13
N LEU A 94 15.94 14.46 -13.74
CA LEU A 94 17.23 13.89 -14.14
C LEU A 94 17.38 12.46 -13.63
N HIS A 95 17.12 12.24 -12.33
CA HIS A 95 17.13 10.91 -11.72
C HIS A 95 16.10 9.95 -12.33
N ARG A 96 14.95 10.40 -12.81
CA ARG A 96 13.92 9.50 -13.36
C ARG A 96 14.11 9.17 -14.84
N SER A 97 15.05 9.84 -15.53
CA SER A 97 15.19 9.73 -16.98
C SER A 97 15.96 8.46 -17.38
N LEU A 98 15.24 7.47 -17.91
CA LEU A 98 15.85 6.30 -18.59
C LEU A 98 16.56 6.67 -19.89
N PRO A 99 16.02 7.56 -20.76
CA PRO A 99 16.72 7.96 -21.98
C PRO A 99 18.08 8.59 -21.69
N LEU A 100 18.15 9.43 -20.66
CA LEU A 100 19.41 10.05 -20.23
C LEU A 100 20.47 8.99 -19.88
N ARG A 101 20.10 7.96 -19.12
CA ARG A 101 21.02 6.89 -18.73
C ARG A 101 21.55 6.12 -19.93
N ALA A 102 20.67 5.77 -20.86
CA ALA A 102 21.08 5.09 -22.09
C ALA A 102 22.10 5.94 -22.88
N VAL A 103 21.84 7.25 -23.04
CA VAL A 103 22.77 8.17 -23.71
C VAL A 103 24.10 8.29 -22.98
N LEU A 104 24.09 8.46 -21.66
CA LEU A 104 25.30 8.56 -20.84
C LEU A 104 26.13 7.28 -20.85
N LEU A 105 25.49 6.11 -20.87
CA LEU A 105 26.17 4.82 -20.94
C LEU A 105 26.80 4.58 -22.32
N VAL A 106 26.14 5.00 -23.40
CA VAL A 106 26.74 4.99 -24.75
C VAL A 106 27.95 5.94 -24.80
N PHE A 107 27.82 7.13 -24.22
CA PHE A 107 28.92 8.09 -24.14
C PHE A 107 30.10 7.56 -23.29
N GLN A 108 29.82 6.98 -22.12
CA GLN A 108 30.82 6.30 -21.29
C GLN A 108 31.49 5.16 -22.04
N SER A 109 30.72 4.37 -22.80
CA SER A 109 31.24 3.27 -23.62
C SER A 109 32.22 3.77 -24.67
N PHE A 110 31.88 4.86 -25.36
CA PHE A 110 32.74 5.52 -26.34
C PHE A 110 34.02 6.07 -25.74
N LEU A 111 33.98 6.73 -24.58
CA LEU A 111 35.20 7.23 -23.95
C LEU A 111 36.09 6.09 -23.44
N ALA A 112 35.48 5.07 -22.83
CA ALA A 112 36.20 3.97 -22.20
C ALA A 112 36.91 3.05 -23.22
N VAL A 113 36.40 2.91 -24.45
CA VAL A 113 37.05 2.08 -25.48
C VAL A 113 38.33 2.69 -26.04
N LEU A 114 38.60 3.97 -25.77
CA LEU A 114 39.77 4.67 -26.31
C LEU A 114 41.05 4.34 -25.54
N PHE A 115 40.98 3.90 -24.29
CA PHE A 115 42.17 3.59 -23.48
C PHE A 115 42.13 2.17 -22.92
N TYR A 116 43.30 1.58 -22.72
CA TYR A 116 43.46 0.13 -22.56
C TYR A 116 42.67 -0.44 -21.37
N GLN A 117 42.68 0.26 -20.24
CA GLN A 117 42.02 -0.17 -19.00
C GLN A 117 40.49 -0.09 -19.08
N GLY A 118 39.94 0.71 -20.00
CA GLY A 118 38.50 1.00 -20.07
C GLY A 118 37.67 0.00 -20.87
N THR A 119 38.29 -0.96 -21.56
CA THR A 119 37.60 -1.90 -22.48
C THR A 119 36.44 -2.68 -21.84
N ASN A 120 36.62 -3.23 -20.64
CA ASN A 120 35.53 -3.91 -19.91
C ASN A 120 34.41 -2.94 -19.52
N ALA A 121 34.76 -1.73 -19.07
CA ALA A 121 33.79 -0.69 -18.76
C ALA A 121 32.97 -0.32 -20.00
N SER A 122 33.62 -0.28 -21.16
CA SER A 122 33.00 0.02 -22.44
C SER A 122 31.97 -1.03 -22.83
N LEU A 123 32.34 -2.31 -22.78
CA LEU A 123 31.47 -3.43 -23.13
C LEU A 123 30.22 -3.47 -22.25
N TRP A 124 30.41 -3.43 -20.92
CA TRP A 124 29.29 -3.54 -19.98
C TRP A 124 28.40 -2.29 -19.97
N SER A 125 28.97 -1.11 -20.24
CA SER A 125 28.16 0.11 -20.41
C SER A 125 27.24 0.00 -21.63
N LEU A 126 27.74 -0.56 -22.74
CA LEU A 126 26.93 -0.77 -23.94
C LEU A 126 25.80 -1.80 -23.71
N ILE A 127 26.10 -2.89 -23.00
CA ILE A 127 25.08 -3.89 -22.61
C ILE A 127 24.00 -3.24 -21.73
N ALA A 128 24.39 -2.47 -20.72
CA ALA A 128 23.44 -1.73 -19.88
C ALA A 128 22.60 -0.72 -20.69
N ALA A 129 23.21 -0.01 -21.65
CA ALA A 129 22.47 0.89 -22.54
C ALA A 129 21.39 0.13 -23.34
N LEU A 130 21.70 -1.06 -23.87
CA LEU A 130 20.73 -1.91 -24.57
C LEU A 130 19.59 -2.36 -23.66
N PHE A 131 19.87 -2.70 -22.40
CA PHE A 131 18.83 -3.04 -21.42
C PHE A 131 17.94 -1.84 -21.09
N TYR A 132 18.49 -0.63 -20.96
CA TYR A 132 17.67 0.58 -20.82
C TYR A 132 16.83 0.89 -22.05
N VAL A 133 17.36 0.67 -23.27
CA VAL A 133 16.58 0.78 -24.51
C VAL A 133 15.44 -0.24 -24.51
N ARG A 134 15.70 -1.48 -24.09
CA ARG A 134 14.65 -2.49 -23.95
C ARG A 134 13.59 -2.09 -22.93
N ALA A 135 14.00 -1.59 -21.76
CA ALA A 135 13.11 -1.06 -20.74
C ALA A 135 12.22 0.08 -21.28
N LEU A 136 12.78 0.98 -22.08
CA LEU A 136 12.04 2.04 -22.78
C LEU A 136 11.00 1.48 -23.76
N THR A 137 11.35 0.47 -24.56
CA THR A 137 10.38 -0.18 -25.48
C THR A 137 9.23 -0.88 -24.76
N LEU A 138 9.42 -1.25 -23.49
CA LEU A 138 8.42 -1.89 -22.64
C LEU A 138 7.66 -0.91 -21.74
N GLY A 139 7.97 0.40 -21.82
CA GLY A 139 7.33 1.43 -21.01
C GLY A 139 7.70 1.37 -19.52
N GLU A 140 8.84 0.77 -19.17
CA GLU A 140 9.35 0.77 -17.80
C GLU A 140 9.91 2.15 -17.38
N GLY A 141 9.99 2.43 -16.08
CA GLY A 141 10.46 3.73 -15.57
C GLY A 141 11.10 3.65 -14.19
N ILE A 142 11.93 4.64 -13.85
CA ILE A 142 12.54 4.81 -12.52
C ILE A 142 11.65 5.73 -11.68
N GLY A 143 11.17 5.19 -10.57
CA GLY A 143 10.05 5.75 -9.84
C GLY A 143 8.83 4.87 -10.06
N ARG A 144 8.22 4.49 -8.93
CA ARG A 144 6.93 3.79 -8.79
C ARG A 144 6.04 4.11 -9.99
N LYS A 145 5.51 3.09 -10.69
CA LYS A 145 4.32 3.22 -11.55
C LYS A 145 3.45 4.29 -10.90
N ASP A 146 3.35 5.44 -11.55
CA ASP A 146 2.92 6.67 -10.90
C ASP A 146 1.60 6.46 -10.15
N SER A 147 1.70 6.25 -8.83
CA SER A 147 0.56 6.11 -7.91
C SER A 147 -0.02 7.49 -7.55
N ASN A 148 0.16 8.48 -8.43
CA ASN A 148 -0.38 9.84 -8.31
C ASN A 148 -1.84 9.90 -8.76
N GLY A 149 -2.67 8.94 -8.34
CA GLY A 149 -4.08 8.89 -8.75
C GLY A 149 -4.31 8.58 -10.23
N ARG A 150 -3.27 8.37 -11.06
CA ARG A 150 -3.41 8.06 -12.49
C ARG A 150 -4.21 6.79 -12.74
N CYS A 151 -4.06 5.73 -11.95
CA CYS A 151 -4.90 4.53 -12.11
C CYS A 151 -6.38 4.85 -11.83
N PHE A 152 -6.65 5.64 -10.79
CA PHE A 152 -8.00 6.08 -10.45
C PHE A 152 -8.60 6.97 -11.55
N GLU A 153 -7.86 7.98 -11.98
CA GLU A 153 -8.29 8.89 -13.04
C GLU A 153 -8.41 8.19 -14.40
N THR A 154 -7.50 7.28 -14.73
CA THR A 154 -7.57 6.46 -15.95
C THR A 154 -8.82 5.59 -15.92
N ALA A 155 -9.03 4.82 -14.84
CA ALA A 155 -10.21 3.97 -14.69
C ALA A 155 -11.51 4.78 -14.65
N ARG A 156 -11.51 5.97 -14.04
CA ARG A 156 -12.65 6.89 -14.03
C ARG A 156 -12.95 7.41 -15.44
N SER A 157 -11.93 7.90 -16.14
CA SER A 157 -12.06 8.46 -17.50
C SER A 157 -12.49 7.41 -18.53
N SER A 158 -12.15 6.14 -18.32
CA SER A 158 -12.57 5.05 -19.21
C SER A 158 -13.91 4.42 -18.83
N GLY A 159 -14.58 4.90 -17.78
CA GLY A 159 -15.87 4.39 -17.32
C GLY A 159 -15.80 3.05 -16.57
N ASP A 160 -14.58 2.55 -16.32
CA ASP A 160 -14.31 1.30 -15.62
C ASP A 160 -14.50 1.43 -14.10
N LEU A 161 -14.28 2.65 -13.58
CA LEU A 161 -14.57 3.07 -12.21
C LEU A 161 -15.70 4.09 -12.21
N LEU A 162 -16.75 3.82 -11.44
CA LEU A 162 -17.88 4.71 -11.23
C LEU A 162 -17.66 5.49 -9.94
N PHE A 163 -17.37 6.78 -10.10
CA PHE A 163 -17.26 7.71 -8.98
C PHE A 163 -18.59 8.44 -8.80
N PHE A 164 -19.12 8.41 -7.58
CA PHE A 164 -20.37 9.08 -7.24
C PHE A 164 -20.08 10.31 -6.38
N PRO A 165 -20.28 11.53 -6.90
CA PRO A 165 -20.22 12.75 -6.09
C PRO A 165 -21.18 12.61 -4.90
N SER A 166 -20.69 12.99 -3.72
CA SER A 166 -21.46 12.89 -2.49
C SER A 166 -21.27 14.14 -1.64
N GLU A 167 -22.31 14.49 -0.90
CA GLU A 167 -22.30 15.62 0.03
C GLU A 167 -22.05 15.11 1.43
N VAL A 168 -21.25 15.85 2.21
CA VAL A 168 -20.93 15.49 3.60
C VAL A 168 -21.61 16.47 4.53
N HIS A 169 -22.43 15.96 5.44
CA HIS A 169 -23.06 16.74 6.48
C HIS A 169 -22.53 16.34 7.84
N LYS A 170 -22.06 17.31 8.61
CA LYS A 170 -21.61 17.09 9.98
C LYS A 170 -22.80 17.02 10.93
N HIS A 171 -22.79 16.06 11.84
CA HIS A 171 -23.81 15.89 12.86
C HIS A 171 -23.19 15.46 14.18
N TYR A 172 -23.37 16.26 15.23
CA TYR A 172 -22.82 15.96 16.55
C TYR A 172 -23.80 15.11 17.35
N ASP A 173 -23.34 13.95 17.81
CA ASP A 173 -24.11 13.03 18.67
C ASP A 173 -23.14 12.23 19.55
N ILE A 174 -23.56 11.81 20.75
CA ILE A 174 -22.78 10.97 21.70
C ILE A 174 -21.30 11.36 21.89
N GLY A 175 -20.98 12.66 21.81
CA GLY A 175 -19.60 13.15 21.97
C GLY A 175 -18.72 13.09 20.71
N VAL A 176 -19.29 12.75 19.55
CA VAL A 176 -18.59 12.59 18.27
C VAL A 176 -19.25 13.46 17.20
N GLU A 177 -18.43 14.16 16.39
CA GLU A 177 -18.90 14.87 15.19
C GLU A 177 -18.93 13.89 14.01
N PHE A 178 -20.07 13.25 13.78
CA PHE A 178 -20.25 12.28 12.69
C PHE A 178 -20.29 12.94 11.33
N GLU A 179 -19.76 12.24 10.33
CA GLU A 179 -19.88 12.59 8.91
C GLU A 179 -20.99 11.77 8.27
N LEU A 180 -22.10 12.42 7.93
CA LEU A 180 -23.22 11.82 7.21
C LEU A 180 -23.09 12.14 5.73
N ARG A 181 -22.71 11.14 4.95
CA ARG A 181 -22.48 11.27 3.52
C ARG A 181 -23.75 10.91 2.74
N LEU A 182 -24.29 11.84 1.97
CA LEU A 182 -25.42 11.61 1.09
C LEU A 182 -24.94 11.27 -0.32
N CYS A 183 -25.39 10.13 -0.85
CA CYS A 183 -25.06 9.69 -2.20
C CYS A 183 -26.26 9.07 -2.92
N VAL A 184 -27.08 9.92 -3.53
CA VAL A 184 -28.32 9.54 -4.25
C VAL A 184 -28.07 8.62 -5.45
N ALA A 185 -26.90 8.71 -6.07
CA ALA A 185 -26.57 7.93 -7.27
C ALA A 185 -26.42 6.42 -7.01
N LEU A 186 -26.19 6.01 -5.76
CA LEU A 186 -26.05 4.59 -5.37
C LEU A 186 -27.36 3.80 -5.47
N GLN A 187 -28.51 4.47 -5.57
CA GLN A 187 -29.80 3.81 -5.82
C GLN A 187 -29.82 3.10 -7.18
N LYS A 188 -29.09 3.64 -8.17
CA LYS A 188 -29.03 3.12 -9.54
C LYS A 188 -27.78 2.25 -9.69
N LYS A 189 -27.76 1.04 -9.12
CA LYS A 189 -26.75 0.05 -9.55
C LYS A 189 -26.93 -0.18 -11.06
N PRO A 190 -25.88 -0.08 -11.89
CA PRO A 190 -26.02 -0.30 -13.32
C PRO A 190 -26.48 -1.72 -13.59
N VAL A 191 -27.49 -1.87 -14.44
CA VAL A 191 -27.76 -3.12 -15.16
C VAL A 191 -26.61 -3.28 -16.16
N GLU A 192 -25.83 -4.36 -16.05
CA GLU A 192 -24.76 -4.63 -17.01
C GLU A 192 -25.36 -4.78 -18.41
N ARG A 193 -24.88 -3.99 -19.37
CA ARG A 193 -25.21 -4.15 -20.79
C ARG A 193 -24.27 -5.20 -21.36
N THR A 194 -24.82 -6.26 -21.96
CA THR A 194 -24.07 -7.20 -22.80
C THR A 194 -23.62 -6.51 -24.08
N ALA A 195 -22.59 -7.07 -24.72
CA ALA A 195 -21.92 -6.50 -25.91
C ALA A 195 -22.86 -6.26 -27.11
N ASP A 196 -24.05 -6.86 -27.12
CA ASP A 196 -24.96 -6.88 -28.26
C ASP A 196 -26.20 -5.96 -28.09
N GLY A 197 -26.25 -5.17 -27.01
CA GLY A 197 -27.30 -4.14 -26.84
C GLY A 197 -28.72 -4.65 -26.57
N GLU A 198 -28.95 -5.97 -26.47
CA GLU A 198 -30.25 -6.54 -26.11
C GLU A 198 -30.43 -6.73 -24.60
N ILE A 199 -31.62 -6.37 -24.10
CA ILE A 199 -32.05 -6.63 -22.72
C ILE A 199 -32.56 -8.07 -22.66
N ALA A 200 -31.68 -9.02 -22.35
CA ALA A 200 -32.08 -10.39 -22.07
C ALA A 200 -32.45 -10.54 -20.58
N LEU A 201 -33.75 -10.61 -20.28
CA LEU A 201 -34.26 -11.18 -19.02
C LEU A 201 -34.01 -12.70 -19.05
N SER A 202 -32.79 -13.13 -18.71
CA SER A 202 -32.50 -14.56 -18.53
C SER A 202 -32.72 -14.96 -17.06
N GLU A 203 -33.75 -15.76 -16.81
CA GLU A 203 -34.07 -16.41 -15.53
C GLU A 203 -33.15 -17.63 -15.24
N LYS A 204 -31.86 -17.52 -15.54
CA LYS A 204 -30.86 -18.51 -15.09
C LYS A 204 -29.98 -17.86 -14.04
N PRO A 205 -29.71 -18.52 -12.89
CA PRO A 205 -28.79 -17.98 -11.90
C PRO A 205 -27.40 -17.93 -12.53
N ILE A 206 -27.02 -16.76 -13.03
CA ILE A 206 -25.66 -16.47 -13.45
C ILE A 206 -24.82 -16.67 -12.18
N GLU A 207 -23.96 -17.69 -12.15
CA GLU A 207 -22.91 -17.80 -11.14
C GLU A 207 -22.20 -16.44 -11.10
N LYS A 208 -22.43 -15.66 -10.04
CA LYS A 208 -21.80 -14.35 -9.88
C LYS A 208 -20.30 -14.60 -9.76
N LYS A 209 -19.60 -14.48 -10.89
CA LYS A 209 -18.16 -14.63 -10.98
C LYS A 209 -17.54 -13.69 -9.96
N ASN A 210 -16.70 -14.24 -9.07
CA ASN A 210 -16.04 -13.48 -8.03
C ASN A 210 -15.24 -12.33 -8.65
N PRO A 211 -15.56 -11.05 -8.36
CA PRO A 211 -14.91 -9.89 -8.98
C PRO A 211 -13.44 -9.75 -8.58
N PHE A 212 -13.03 -10.44 -7.51
CA PHE A 212 -11.69 -10.36 -6.95
C PHE A 212 -10.79 -11.54 -7.33
N ALA A 213 -11.33 -12.52 -8.06
CA ALA A 213 -10.54 -13.65 -8.55
C ALA A 213 -9.87 -13.31 -9.90
N PRO A 214 -8.61 -13.73 -10.11
CA PRO A 214 -7.97 -13.64 -11.43
C PRO A 214 -8.57 -14.68 -12.41
N PRO A 215 -8.67 -14.38 -13.72
CA PRO A 215 -8.37 -13.09 -14.34
C PRO A 215 -9.40 -12.03 -13.92
N TYR A 216 -8.90 -10.86 -13.49
CA TYR A 216 -9.76 -9.78 -13.01
C TYR A 216 -10.68 -9.31 -14.13
N GLN A 217 -11.97 -9.19 -13.82
CA GLN A 217 -13.00 -8.81 -14.79
C GLN A 217 -12.69 -7.46 -15.45
N ASN A 218 -12.02 -6.58 -14.71
CA ASN A 218 -11.56 -5.30 -15.22
C ASN A 218 -10.07 -5.07 -14.89
N PRO A 219 -9.15 -5.30 -15.86
CA PRO A 219 -7.72 -5.11 -15.65
C PRO A 219 -7.32 -3.69 -15.25
N LYS A 220 -8.14 -2.66 -15.54
CA LYS A 220 -7.84 -1.27 -15.19
C LYS A 220 -8.17 -0.94 -13.73
N LEU A 221 -8.95 -1.79 -13.05
CA LEU A 221 -9.13 -1.69 -11.60
C LEU A 221 -7.97 -2.34 -10.84
N HIS A 222 -7.15 -3.17 -11.49
CA HIS A 222 -5.96 -3.74 -10.88
C HIS A 222 -4.81 -2.73 -10.85
N VAL A 223 -4.38 -2.36 -9.65
CA VAL A 223 -3.29 -1.39 -9.44
C VAL A 223 -1.94 -2.10 -9.42
N GLY A 224 -1.88 -3.26 -8.77
CA GLY A 224 -0.66 -4.04 -8.64
C GLY A 224 -0.82 -5.20 -7.66
N ASP A 225 0.23 -5.98 -7.55
CA ASP A 225 0.29 -7.15 -6.68
C ASP A 225 1.27 -6.92 -5.53
N LEU A 226 0.97 -7.51 -4.38
CA LEU A 226 1.88 -7.58 -3.24
C LEU A 226 2.08 -9.04 -2.87
N SER A 227 3.28 -9.39 -2.43
CA SER A 227 3.59 -10.72 -1.94
C SER A 227 4.15 -10.58 -0.54
N TYR A 228 3.60 -11.34 0.39
CA TYR A 228 4.20 -11.55 1.70
C TYR A 228 4.95 -12.87 1.69
N ARG A 229 6.17 -12.87 2.21
CA ARG A 229 7.03 -14.05 2.39
C ARG A 229 7.59 -13.95 3.80
N GLY A 230 7.20 -14.88 4.67
CA GLY A 230 7.70 -14.96 6.05
C GLY A 230 7.77 -16.41 6.50
N GLU A 231 8.23 -16.62 7.74
CA GLU A 231 8.34 -17.95 8.34
C GLU A 231 6.97 -18.64 8.46
N ASP A 232 5.90 -17.86 8.70
CA ASP A 232 4.51 -18.35 8.81
C ASP A 232 3.84 -18.64 7.45
N GLY A 233 4.61 -18.56 6.35
CA GLY A 233 4.18 -18.92 5.01
C GLY A 233 4.20 -17.76 4.00
N SER A 234 3.74 -18.08 2.79
CA SER A 234 3.65 -17.16 1.66
C SER A 234 2.20 -16.91 1.27
N ILE A 235 1.84 -15.65 1.08
CA ILE A 235 0.55 -15.27 0.50
C ILE A 235 0.74 -14.14 -0.49
N ASP A 236 -0.11 -14.13 -1.52
CA ASP A 236 -0.13 -13.07 -2.51
C ASP A 236 -1.45 -12.30 -2.42
N TYR A 237 -1.34 -10.99 -2.64
CA TYR A 237 -2.42 -10.04 -2.62
C TYR A 237 -2.49 -9.28 -3.94
N ALA A 238 -3.66 -8.74 -4.22
CA ALA A 238 -3.89 -7.78 -5.28
C ALA A 238 -4.48 -6.50 -4.70
N ILE A 239 -3.98 -5.37 -5.19
CA ILE A 239 -4.54 -4.06 -4.90
C ILE A 239 -5.52 -3.72 -6.01
N LEU A 240 -6.80 -3.61 -5.67
CA LEU A 240 -7.88 -3.29 -6.60
C LEU A 240 -8.48 -1.93 -6.25
N LEU A 241 -8.84 -1.13 -7.25
CA LEU A 241 -9.68 0.06 -7.06
C LEU A 241 -11.12 -0.37 -6.84
N ASN A 242 -11.84 0.34 -5.97
CA ASN A 242 -13.26 0.10 -5.82
C ASN A 242 -14.01 0.58 -7.07
N LYS A 243 -14.71 -0.34 -7.75
CA LYS A 243 -15.53 -0.05 -8.93
C LYS A 243 -16.63 0.97 -8.65
N TYR A 244 -17.20 0.96 -7.44
CA TYR A 244 -18.31 1.84 -7.02
C TYR A 244 -17.82 2.77 -5.91
N SER A 245 -16.97 3.74 -6.30
CA SER A 245 -16.26 4.58 -5.35
C SER A 245 -17.09 5.80 -4.97
N VAL A 246 -17.41 5.94 -3.68
CA VAL A 246 -18.03 7.14 -3.12
C VAL A 246 -16.97 8.13 -2.61
N VAL A 247 -15.91 7.59 -2.00
CA VAL A 247 -14.73 8.36 -1.58
C VAL A 247 -13.67 8.23 -2.68
N PRO A 248 -13.00 9.32 -3.11
CA PRO A 248 -11.91 9.25 -4.07
C PRO A 248 -10.80 8.30 -3.61
N HIS A 249 -10.14 7.65 -4.56
CA HIS A 249 -9.00 6.75 -4.29
C HIS A 249 -9.30 5.60 -3.30
N HIS A 250 -10.57 5.18 -3.14
CA HIS A 250 -10.90 3.99 -2.37
C HIS A 250 -10.35 2.75 -3.07
N PHE A 251 -9.48 2.01 -2.39
CA PHE A 251 -8.91 0.76 -2.88
C PHE A 251 -9.04 -0.37 -1.87
N LEU A 252 -8.85 -1.60 -2.35
CA LEU A 252 -8.96 -2.84 -1.60
C LEU A 252 -7.64 -3.61 -1.69
N LEU A 253 -7.22 -4.20 -0.57
CA LEU A 253 -6.22 -5.26 -0.51
C LEU A 253 -6.94 -6.60 -0.45
N VAL A 254 -6.86 -7.39 -1.52
CA VAL A 254 -7.57 -8.66 -1.65
C VAL A 254 -6.57 -9.81 -1.69
N THR A 255 -6.85 -10.93 -1.02
CA THR A 255 -6.04 -12.15 -1.19
C THR A 255 -6.18 -12.66 -2.63
N LYS A 256 -5.11 -13.08 -3.29
CA LYS A 256 -5.23 -13.65 -4.65
C LYS A 256 -5.96 -14.99 -4.65
N GLU A 257 -5.60 -15.84 -3.69
CA GLU A 257 -6.35 -17.06 -3.40
C GLU A 257 -7.65 -16.71 -2.70
N PHE A 258 -8.73 -17.40 -3.05
CA PHE A 258 -10.00 -17.24 -2.36
C PHE A 258 -9.85 -17.64 -0.89
N ARG A 259 -10.08 -16.68 0.01
CA ARG A 259 -10.28 -16.93 1.43
C ARG A 259 -11.63 -16.36 1.86
N PRO A 260 -12.37 -16.99 2.76
CA PRO A 260 -13.64 -16.45 3.22
C PRO A 260 -13.44 -15.11 3.96
N GLN A 261 -14.34 -14.16 3.73
CA GLN A 261 -14.43 -12.89 4.48
C GLN A 261 -14.82 -13.11 5.96
N THR A 262 -15.23 -14.33 6.32
CA THR A 262 -15.48 -14.74 7.71
C THR A 262 -14.20 -15.10 8.47
N PHE A 263 -13.05 -15.22 7.78
CA PHE A 263 -11.78 -15.55 8.43
C PHE A 263 -11.18 -14.32 9.11
N PRO A 264 -10.59 -14.46 10.31
CA PRO A 264 -9.91 -13.36 10.98
C PRO A 264 -8.71 -12.87 10.18
N LEU A 265 -8.31 -11.61 10.40
CA LEU A 265 -7.05 -11.10 9.86
C LEU A 265 -5.88 -11.88 10.48
N LEU A 266 -4.98 -12.36 9.63
CA LEU A 266 -3.78 -13.06 10.02
C LEU A 266 -2.62 -12.06 10.18
N PRO A 267 -1.50 -12.44 10.82
CA PRO A 267 -0.37 -11.52 11.04
C PRO A 267 0.08 -10.80 9.75
N GLN A 268 0.20 -11.54 8.66
CA GLN A 268 0.58 -11.01 7.35
C GLN A 268 -0.44 -10.01 6.77
N ASP A 269 -1.73 -10.17 7.05
CA ASP A 269 -2.76 -9.24 6.59
C ASP A 269 -2.62 -7.90 7.31
N LEU A 270 -2.39 -7.94 8.63
CA LEU A 270 -2.16 -6.75 9.44
C LEU A 270 -0.87 -6.03 9.04
N ALA A 271 0.22 -6.77 8.84
CA ALA A 271 1.49 -6.20 8.39
C ALA A 271 1.35 -5.49 7.05
N GLN A 272 0.79 -6.14 6.03
CA GLN A 272 0.59 -5.52 4.71
C GLN A 272 -0.36 -4.31 4.77
N THR A 273 -1.43 -4.43 5.56
CA THR A 273 -2.37 -3.33 5.77
C THR A 273 -1.68 -2.11 6.38
N TYR A 274 -0.91 -2.31 7.45
CA TYR A 274 -0.22 -1.23 8.14
C TYR A 274 0.92 -0.63 7.28
N GLN A 275 1.63 -1.44 6.50
CA GLN A 275 2.62 -0.94 5.53
C GLN A 275 2.00 -0.01 4.49
N LEU A 276 0.80 -0.30 4.00
CA LEU A 276 0.09 0.58 3.08
C LEU A 276 -0.31 1.91 3.74
N LEU A 277 -0.73 1.89 5.01
CA LEU A 277 -1.01 3.11 5.79
C LEU A 277 0.26 3.95 5.99
N LEU A 278 1.39 3.32 6.34
CA LEU A 278 2.69 3.99 6.47
C LEU A 278 3.16 4.59 5.13
N ALA A 279 3.00 3.86 4.03
CA ALA A 279 3.33 4.32 2.69
C ALA A 279 2.47 5.51 2.26
N ALA A 280 1.18 5.54 2.64
CA ALA A 280 0.31 6.70 2.41
C ALA A 280 0.80 7.92 3.20
N ARG A 281 1.15 7.75 4.49
CA ARG A 281 1.69 8.83 5.33
C ARG A 281 2.98 9.43 4.74
N GLN A 282 3.88 8.59 4.18
CA GLN A 282 5.09 9.07 3.50
C GLN A 282 4.79 9.97 2.28
N LEU A 283 3.61 9.84 1.69
CA LEU A 283 3.14 10.67 0.58
C LEU A 283 2.29 11.87 1.06
N ASN A 284 2.31 12.17 2.36
CA ASN A 284 1.46 13.18 3.00
C ASN A 284 -0.03 12.96 2.74
N LYS A 285 -0.45 11.68 2.69
CA LYS A 285 -1.84 11.27 2.60
C LYS A 285 -2.25 10.53 3.87
N HIS A 286 -3.49 10.75 4.29
CA HIS A 286 -4.03 10.15 5.49
C HIS A 286 -5.08 9.11 5.09
N TYR A 287 -4.83 7.87 5.46
CA TYR A 287 -5.73 6.76 5.17
C TYR A 287 -6.09 6.04 6.46
N ILE A 288 -7.26 5.42 6.44
CA ILE A 288 -7.60 4.35 7.37
C ILE A 288 -7.82 3.07 6.59
N ALA A 289 -7.62 1.94 7.27
CA ALA A 289 -8.01 0.63 6.77
C ALA A 289 -9.19 0.09 7.57
N PHE A 290 -10.06 -0.68 6.92
CA PHE A 290 -11.15 -1.33 7.62
C PHE A 290 -11.49 -2.71 7.05
N TYR A 291 -12.01 -3.58 7.92
CA TYR A 291 -12.35 -4.96 7.62
C TYR A 291 -13.71 -5.31 8.20
N ASN A 292 -14.60 -5.81 7.34
CA ASN A 292 -15.94 -6.26 7.73
C ASN A 292 -15.92 -7.80 7.78
N CYS A 293 -15.89 -8.39 8.98
CA CYS A 293 -15.81 -9.84 9.16
C CYS A 293 -17.15 -10.43 9.56
N GLY A 294 -17.62 -11.45 8.86
CA GLY A 294 -18.89 -12.12 9.18
C GLY A 294 -20.11 -11.55 8.45
N SER A 295 -21.21 -12.30 8.42
CA SER A 295 -22.41 -11.97 7.64
C SER A 295 -23.08 -10.67 8.08
N ASN A 296 -22.98 -10.30 9.36
CA ASN A 296 -23.68 -9.13 9.91
C ASN A 296 -22.81 -7.88 9.96
N SER A 297 -21.60 -7.93 9.38
CA SER A 297 -20.62 -6.84 9.45
C SER A 297 -20.78 -5.75 8.38
N GLY A 298 -21.69 -5.94 7.42
CA GLY A 298 -21.82 -5.10 6.23
C GLY A 298 -20.82 -5.43 5.12
N ALA A 299 -20.34 -6.68 5.07
CA ALA A 299 -19.50 -7.18 3.99
C ALA A 299 -20.34 -7.53 2.74
N SER A 300 -20.03 -6.90 1.61
CA SER A 300 -20.75 -7.15 0.35
C SER A 300 -20.17 -8.27 -0.53
N GLN A 301 -18.97 -8.76 -0.20
CA GLN A 301 -18.24 -9.78 -0.98
C GLN A 301 -17.70 -10.85 -0.04
N ALA A 302 -17.82 -12.12 -0.45
CA ALA A 302 -17.41 -13.26 0.37
C ALA A 302 -15.90 -13.55 0.34
N HIS A 303 -15.17 -12.96 -0.61
CA HIS A 303 -13.72 -13.12 -0.74
C HIS A 303 -13.00 -12.08 0.13
N LYS A 304 -12.12 -12.55 1.02
CA LYS A 304 -11.29 -11.79 1.95
C LYS A 304 -10.64 -10.55 1.34
N HIS A 305 -11.03 -9.38 1.84
CA HIS A 305 -10.47 -8.09 1.44
C HIS A 305 -10.48 -7.07 2.59
N VAL A 306 -9.44 -6.24 2.65
CA VAL A 306 -9.33 -5.06 3.52
C VAL A 306 -9.52 -3.81 2.66
N GLN A 307 -10.27 -2.83 3.14
CA GLN A 307 -10.61 -1.62 2.40
C GLN A 307 -9.86 -0.42 2.95
N PHE A 308 -9.53 0.53 2.08
CA PHE A 308 -8.76 1.73 2.40
C PHE A 308 -9.44 2.96 1.84
N ILE A 309 -9.64 3.97 2.68
CA ILE A 309 -10.17 5.27 2.27
C ILE A 309 -9.29 6.40 2.80
N GLU A 310 -9.21 7.46 2.02
CA GLU A 310 -8.56 8.70 2.41
C GLU A 310 -9.46 9.45 3.40
N VAL A 311 -8.86 10.01 4.45
CA VAL A 311 -9.52 10.77 5.52
C VAL A 311 -8.81 12.11 5.74
N GLU A 312 -9.40 13.00 6.54
CA GLU A 312 -8.74 14.24 6.96
C GLU A 312 -7.48 13.95 7.80
N ALA A 313 -6.60 14.94 7.94
CA ALA A 313 -5.32 14.79 8.63
C ALA A 313 -5.45 14.39 10.11
N ASP A 314 -6.56 14.76 10.74
CA ASP A 314 -6.91 14.39 12.11
C ASP A 314 -7.60 13.02 12.21
N GLY A 315 -7.69 12.27 11.11
CA GLY A 315 -8.26 10.93 11.09
C GLY A 315 -9.79 10.91 11.11
N PRO A 316 -10.40 9.71 11.20
CA PRO A 316 -11.85 9.58 11.24
C PRO A 316 -12.42 10.15 12.55
N PRO A 317 -13.70 10.55 12.62
CA PRO A 317 -14.28 11.15 13.82
C PRO A 317 -14.05 10.38 15.12
N ILE A 318 -14.07 9.04 15.09
CA ILE A 318 -13.82 8.22 16.27
C ILE A 318 -12.39 8.37 16.82
N GLU A 319 -11.41 8.66 15.96
CA GLU A 319 -10.00 8.84 16.33
C GLU A 319 -9.83 10.04 17.26
N LYS A 320 -10.61 11.10 17.02
CA LYS A 320 -10.61 12.32 17.84
C LYS A 320 -11.09 12.03 19.27
N LEU A 321 -12.02 11.09 19.43
CA LEU A 321 -12.49 10.62 20.73
C LEU A 321 -11.43 9.74 21.41
N ALA A 322 -10.86 8.76 20.69
CA ALA A 322 -9.87 7.84 21.23
C ALA A 322 -8.58 8.52 21.70
N ARG A 323 -8.13 9.59 21.02
CA ARG A 323 -6.98 10.39 21.46
C ARG A 323 -7.21 11.13 22.79
N LYS A 324 -8.45 11.49 23.11
CA LYS A 324 -8.81 12.16 24.37
C LYS A 324 -8.88 11.19 25.55
N ALA A 325 -8.90 9.88 25.31
CA ALA A 325 -8.92 8.89 26.38
C ALA A 325 -7.59 8.94 27.16
N ASN A 326 -7.68 9.31 28.44
CA ASN A 326 -6.57 9.29 29.39
C ASN A 326 -6.27 7.86 29.80
N LEU A 327 -5.10 7.36 29.44
CA LEU A 327 -4.59 6.05 29.85
C LEU A 327 -3.48 6.28 30.91
N GLU A 328 -3.68 5.83 32.15
CA GLU A 328 -2.66 5.85 33.21
C GLU A 328 -1.86 4.53 33.24
N PRO A 329 -0.55 4.50 33.57
CA PRO A 329 0.50 5.51 33.36
C PRO A 329 1.31 5.27 32.06
N LYS A 330 2.00 6.34 31.62
CA LYS A 330 2.86 6.46 30.42
C LYS A 330 4.17 5.64 30.48
N VAL A 331 4.11 4.34 30.81
CA VAL A 331 5.30 3.46 30.90
C VAL A 331 5.32 2.44 29.76
N THR A 332 5.95 2.84 28.65
CA THR A 332 6.86 2.06 27.76
C THR A 332 6.57 0.60 27.34
N PHE A 333 5.35 0.09 27.41
CA PHE A 333 4.95 -1.13 26.69
C PHE A 333 3.62 -0.91 25.98
N ALA A 334 3.42 -1.58 24.84
CA ALA A 334 2.18 -1.55 24.06
C ALA A 334 0.96 -1.63 25.00
N GLY A 335 -0.05 -0.77 24.79
CA GLY A 335 -1.11 -0.53 25.76
C GLY A 335 -1.95 -1.77 26.13
N LYS A 336 -2.83 -1.64 27.12
CA LYS A 336 -3.90 -2.63 27.32
C LYS A 336 -5.11 -2.26 26.45
N PRO A 337 -5.94 -3.24 26.02
CA PRO A 337 -7.26 -2.93 25.47
C PRO A 337 -8.08 -2.04 26.41
N PHE A 338 -8.85 -1.13 25.84
CA PHE A 338 -9.76 -0.26 26.58
C PHE A 338 -11.05 -0.03 25.78
N ALA A 339 -12.09 0.46 26.45
CA ALA A 339 -13.35 0.86 25.81
C ALA A 339 -13.55 2.38 25.93
N LEU A 340 -14.30 2.96 25.01
CA LEU A 340 -14.76 4.35 25.05
C LEU A 340 -16.14 4.39 25.71
N PRO A 341 -16.25 4.78 26.99
CA PRO A 341 -17.49 4.67 27.77
C PRO A 341 -18.59 5.62 27.30
N SER A 342 -18.25 6.68 26.56
CA SER A 342 -19.23 7.60 25.98
C SER A 342 -20.02 7.01 24.82
N LEU A 343 -19.58 5.87 24.27
CA LEU A 343 -20.27 5.21 23.16
C LEU A 343 -21.31 4.23 23.73
N PRO A 344 -22.55 4.23 23.22
CA PRO A 344 -23.64 3.43 23.78
C PRO A 344 -23.56 1.94 23.39
N TYR A 345 -22.48 1.50 22.74
CA TYR A 345 -22.28 0.14 22.21
C TYR A 345 -20.90 -0.41 22.59
N ALA A 346 -20.77 -1.73 22.62
CA ALA A 346 -19.49 -2.40 22.83
C ALA A 346 -18.46 -1.97 21.80
N ASN A 347 -17.31 -1.49 22.28
CA ASN A 347 -16.20 -1.07 21.45
C ASN A 347 -14.90 -1.44 22.16
N HIS A 348 -14.03 -2.15 21.44
CA HIS A 348 -12.75 -2.61 21.97
C HIS A 348 -11.64 -1.91 21.21
N VAL A 349 -10.83 -1.13 21.92
CA VAL A 349 -9.83 -0.24 21.33
C VAL A 349 -8.46 -0.58 21.90
N PHE A 350 -7.45 -0.53 21.03
CA PHE A 350 -6.06 -0.67 21.43
C PHE A 350 -5.24 0.48 20.86
N ARG A 351 -4.44 1.15 21.69
CA ARG A 351 -3.51 2.20 21.26
C ARG A 351 -2.19 1.58 20.82
N LEU A 352 -1.89 1.73 19.54
CA LEU A 352 -0.70 1.16 18.89
C LEU A 352 0.55 1.98 19.23
N PRO A 353 1.73 1.33 19.31
CA PRO A 353 2.99 2.05 19.41
C PRO A 353 3.26 2.84 18.12
N VAL A 354 4.07 3.89 18.23
CA VAL A 354 4.51 4.66 17.07
C VAL A 354 5.50 3.81 16.26
N LEU A 355 5.06 3.37 15.08
CA LEU A 355 5.87 2.56 14.18
C LEU A 355 6.46 3.39 13.03
N SER A 356 7.69 3.04 12.66
CA SER A 356 8.45 3.70 11.60
C SER A 356 8.02 3.19 10.22
N ALA A 357 8.17 4.02 9.20
CA ALA A 357 7.93 3.60 7.83
C ALA A 357 9.00 2.62 7.30
N ASN A 358 10.12 2.47 8.02
CA ASN A 358 11.18 1.51 7.71
C ASN A 358 11.02 0.18 8.45
N THR A 359 9.97 0.02 9.28
CA THR A 359 9.72 -1.20 10.03
C THR A 359 9.44 -2.37 9.07
N ILE A 360 10.17 -3.47 9.26
CA ILE A 360 10.06 -4.65 8.40
C ILE A 360 8.73 -5.38 8.62
N PRO A 361 8.18 -6.10 7.61
CA PRO A 361 6.89 -6.78 7.73
C PRO A 361 6.79 -7.71 8.95
N THR A 362 7.86 -8.46 9.27
CA THR A 362 7.87 -9.40 10.41
C THR A 362 7.69 -8.70 11.75
N GLU A 363 8.37 -7.56 11.96
CA GLU A 363 8.25 -6.76 13.18
C GLU A 363 6.86 -6.14 13.30
N LEU A 364 6.26 -5.72 12.18
CA LEU A 364 4.87 -5.27 12.15
C LEU A 364 3.90 -6.38 12.55
N SER A 365 4.06 -7.58 12.00
CA SER A 365 3.26 -8.75 12.38
C SER A 365 3.33 -9.02 13.89
N GLN A 366 4.56 -9.05 14.44
CA GLN A 366 4.79 -9.30 15.88
C GLN A 366 4.21 -8.21 16.78
N THR A 367 4.17 -6.96 16.30
CA THR A 367 3.66 -5.83 17.08
C THR A 367 2.14 -5.71 17.00
N LEU A 368 1.54 -5.97 15.83
CA LEU A 368 0.13 -5.71 15.55
C LEU A 368 -0.79 -6.90 15.86
N PHE A 369 -0.28 -8.13 15.75
CA PHE A 369 -1.11 -9.32 15.93
C PHE A 369 -1.53 -9.57 17.39
N PRO A 370 -0.67 -9.42 18.42
CA PRO A 370 -1.11 -9.61 19.81
C PRO A 370 -2.25 -8.65 20.22
N PRO A 371 -2.20 -7.34 19.90
CA PRO A 371 -3.35 -6.45 20.07
C PRO A 371 -4.62 -6.94 19.36
N PHE A 372 -4.50 -7.40 18.11
CA PHE A 372 -5.64 -7.90 17.34
C PHE A 372 -6.30 -9.09 18.02
N LEU A 373 -5.52 -10.06 18.50
CA LEU A 373 -6.03 -11.22 19.24
C LEU A 373 -6.72 -10.80 20.54
N ALA A 374 -6.10 -9.90 21.33
CA ALA A 374 -6.70 -9.43 22.56
C ALA A 374 -8.06 -8.76 22.33
N LEU A 375 -8.20 -7.96 21.27
CA LEU A 375 -9.48 -7.35 20.88
C LEU A 375 -10.49 -8.40 20.38
N LEU A 376 -10.02 -9.42 19.66
CA LEU A 376 -10.88 -10.51 19.18
C LEU A 376 -11.44 -11.35 20.34
N ASP A 377 -10.62 -11.62 21.36
CA ASP A 377 -11.07 -12.31 22.57
C ASP A 377 -12.14 -11.50 23.32
N LEU A 378 -12.00 -10.16 23.38
CA LEU A 378 -13.02 -9.27 23.94
C LEU A 378 -14.31 -9.26 23.11
N VAL A 379 -14.23 -9.33 21.78
CA VAL A 379 -15.39 -9.51 20.90
C VAL A 379 -16.11 -10.82 21.22
N ILE A 380 -15.38 -11.94 21.29
CA ILE A 380 -15.95 -13.25 21.60
C ILE A 380 -16.60 -13.22 23.00
N SER A 381 -15.92 -12.65 23.98
CA SER A 381 -16.45 -12.45 25.33
C SER A 381 -17.76 -11.64 25.30
N THR A 382 -17.79 -10.51 24.58
CA THR A 382 -19.00 -9.68 24.45
C THR A 382 -20.17 -10.46 23.85
N VAL A 383 -19.90 -11.20 22.78
CA VAL A 383 -20.91 -12.02 22.11
C VAL A 383 -21.46 -13.11 23.03
N ARG A 384 -20.62 -13.73 23.87
CA ARG A 384 -21.05 -14.76 24.83
C ARG A 384 -22.00 -14.25 25.92
N TYR A 385 -21.96 -12.95 26.22
CA TYR A 385 -22.86 -12.34 27.22
C TYR A 385 -24.18 -11.84 26.61
N ASP A 386 -24.35 -11.83 25.28
CA ASP A 386 -25.61 -11.50 24.62
C ASP A 386 -26.45 -12.79 24.46
N PRO A 387 -27.52 -12.99 25.26
CA PRO A 387 -28.30 -14.23 25.26
C PRO A 387 -29.06 -14.47 23.96
N ASP A 388 -29.29 -13.42 23.19
CA ASP A 388 -30.10 -13.43 21.98
C ASP A 388 -29.22 -13.33 20.71
N TYR A 389 -27.90 -13.47 20.86
CA TYR A 389 -26.97 -13.41 19.72
C TYR A 389 -27.15 -14.62 18.79
N PRO A 390 -27.19 -14.43 17.46
CA PRO A 390 -27.43 -15.52 16.53
C PRO A 390 -26.32 -16.59 16.57
N PRO A 391 -26.66 -17.88 16.46
CA PRO A 391 -25.68 -18.95 16.46
C PRO A 391 -24.73 -18.84 15.26
N GLY A 392 -23.45 -19.15 15.48
CA GLY A 392 -22.42 -19.16 14.44
C GLY A 392 -21.19 -18.33 14.80
N SER A 393 -20.35 -18.05 13.81
CA SER A 393 -19.16 -17.23 14.02
C SER A 393 -19.52 -15.77 14.31
N PRO A 394 -18.88 -15.13 15.31
CA PRO A 394 -19.07 -13.71 15.58
C PRO A 394 -18.84 -12.84 14.34
N SER A 395 -19.72 -11.87 14.13
CA SER A 395 -19.50 -10.81 13.15
C SER A 395 -18.89 -9.61 13.87
N TYR A 396 -17.93 -8.95 13.24
CA TYR A 396 -17.28 -7.77 13.80
C TYR A 396 -16.72 -6.86 12.72
N ASN A 397 -16.54 -5.60 13.09
CA ASN A 397 -15.83 -4.62 12.29
C ASN A 397 -14.45 -4.34 12.88
N VAL A 398 -13.47 -4.14 12.02
CA VAL A 398 -12.14 -3.66 12.39
C VAL A 398 -11.92 -2.33 11.70
N VAL A 399 -11.46 -1.35 12.45
CA VAL A 399 -10.92 -0.10 11.89
C VAL A 399 -9.47 0.00 12.37
N LEU A 400 -8.56 0.27 11.45
CA LEU A 400 -7.13 0.38 11.74
C LEU A 400 -6.62 1.73 11.25
N THR A 401 -6.09 2.51 12.19
CA THR A 401 -5.35 3.74 11.92
C THR A 401 -3.87 3.52 12.26
N LEU A 402 -3.03 4.54 12.10
CA LEU A 402 -1.63 4.45 12.52
C LEU A 402 -1.46 4.50 14.04
N GLU A 403 -2.49 4.95 14.78
CA GLU A 403 -2.44 5.17 16.23
C GLU A 403 -3.32 4.18 17.01
N HIS A 404 -4.41 3.69 16.43
CA HIS A 404 -5.37 2.82 17.12
C HIS A 404 -5.89 1.69 16.23
N MET A 405 -6.19 0.57 16.88
CA MET A 405 -6.97 -0.53 16.33
C MET A 405 -8.30 -0.60 17.08
N TYR A 406 -9.41 -0.60 16.34
CA TYR A 406 -10.76 -0.70 16.87
C TYR A 406 -11.37 -2.02 16.43
N MET A 407 -12.03 -2.72 17.33
CA MET A 407 -12.84 -3.89 17.02
C MET A 407 -14.23 -3.75 17.63
N ILE A 408 -15.26 -3.89 16.80
CA ILE A 408 -16.64 -3.67 17.19
C ILE A 408 -17.46 -4.94 16.90
N PRO A 409 -18.01 -5.61 17.93
CA PRO A 409 -18.88 -6.76 17.73
C PRO A 409 -20.22 -6.34 17.09
N ARG A 410 -20.70 -7.12 16.12
CA ARG A 410 -21.85 -6.78 15.27
C ARG A 410 -22.97 -7.79 15.40
N ARG A 411 -24.19 -7.28 15.58
CA ARG A 411 -25.41 -8.08 15.67
C ARG A 411 -26.17 -8.15 14.35
N TYR A 412 -26.37 -6.99 13.72
CA TYR A 412 -27.12 -6.86 12.47
C TYR A 412 -26.34 -6.02 11.47
N GLU A 413 -26.48 -6.30 10.18
CA GLU A 413 -25.93 -5.42 9.13
C GLU A 413 -26.70 -4.11 9.05
N THR A 414 -28.03 -4.19 9.11
CA THR A 414 -28.93 -3.08 8.81
C THR A 414 -29.72 -2.64 10.04
N TYR A 415 -30.06 -1.36 10.07
CA TYR A 415 -30.92 -0.75 11.06
C TYR A 415 -32.20 -0.25 10.40
N LYS A 416 -33.37 -0.58 10.96
CA LYS A 416 -34.65 -0.05 10.49
C LYS A 416 -34.93 1.29 11.15
N LEU A 417 -35.03 2.36 10.37
CA LEU A 417 -35.32 3.68 10.89
C LEU A 417 -36.76 3.76 11.42
N GLU A 418 -36.92 4.17 12.67
CA GLU A 418 -38.24 4.23 13.32
C GLU A 418 -39.19 5.19 12.60
N GLY A 419 -40.45 4.77 12.44
CA GLY A 419 -41.46 5.54 11.72
C GLY A 419 -41.27 5.61 10.20
N THR A 420 -40.37 4.79 9.63
CA THR A 420 -40.17 4.64 8.19
C THR A 420 -40.15 3.15 7.79
N GLN A 421 -40.14 2.88 6.48
CA GLN A 421 -39.86 1.55 5.93
C GLN A 421 -38.42 1.42 5.42
N GLU A 422 -37.55 2.39 5.74
CA GLU A 422 -36.18 2.46 5.24
C GLU A 422 -35.21 1.71 6.17
N PHE A 423 -34.19 1.09 5.56
CA PHE A 423 -33.14 0.36 6.26
C PHE A 423 -31.78 0.94 5.88
N VAL A 424 -31.00 1.31 6.90
CA VAL A 424 -29.63 1.83 6.72
C VAL A 424 -28.65 0.69 6.91
N SER A 425 -27.76 0.47 5.95
CA SER A 425 -26.68 -0.54 6.05
C SER A 425 -25.46 0.08 6.73
N ILE A 426 -24.97 -0.57 7.78
CA ILE A 426 -23.85 -0.10 8.58
C ILE A 426 -22.68 -1.08 8.42
N ASN A 427 -21.51 -0.54 8.06
CA ASN A 427 -20.24 -1.27 8.02
C ASN A 427 -19.22 -0.61 8.97
N SER A 428 -17.94 -1.02 8.90
CA SER A 428 -16.88 -0.44 9.74
C SER A 428 -16.78 1.08 9.70
N LEU A 429 -17.10 1.73 8.57
CA LEU A 429 -17.04 3.19 8.47
C LEU A 429 -18.07 3.87 9.37
N GLY A 430 -19.24 3.26 9.58
CA GLY A 430 -20.24 3.81 10.48
C GLY A 430 -19.72 3.94 11.92
N PHE A 431 -18.97 2.92 12.38
CA PHE A 431 -18.30 2.95 13.69
C PHE A 431 -17.03 3.81 13.70
N ALA A 432 -16.43 4.09 12.55
CA ALA A 432 -15.39 5.10 12.41
C ALA A 432 -15.96 6.54 12.51
N GLY A 433 -17.28 6.69 12.49
CA GLY A 433 -17.99 7.96 12.53
C GLY A 433 -18.38 8.51 11.17
N MET A 434 -18.30 7.70 10.11
CA MET A 434 -18.62 8.06 8.73
C MET A 434 -19.76 7.19 8.20
N LEU A 435 -20.97 7.73 8.12
CA LEU A 435 -22.15 7.00 7.69
C LEU A 435 -22.56 7.41 6.28
N LEU A 436 -23.25 6.50 5.59
CA LEU A 436 -23.70 6.68 4.21
C LEU A 436 -25.22 6.60 4.15
N ALA A 437 -25.86 7.69 3.71
CA ALA A 437 -27.27 7.74 3.34
C ALA A 437 -27.41 7.69 1.82
N ARG A 438 -28.30 6.84 1.33
CA ARG A 438 -28.63 6.70 -0.10
C ARG A 438 -29.76 7.64 -0.51
N THR A 439 -30.55 8.13 0.43
CA THR A 439 -31.69 9.02 0.20
C THR A 439 -31.67 10.17 1.19
N GLU A 440 -32.31 11.28 0.83
CA GLU A 440 -32.52 12.40 1.76
C GLU A 440 -33.41 12.00 2.94
N SER A 441 -34.37 11.09 2.72
CA SER A 441 -35.22 10.55 3.78
C SER A 441 -34.39 9.76 4.80
N GLU A 442 -33.46 8.91 4.34
CA GLU A 442 -32.52 8.19 5.21
C GLU A 442 -31.67 9.19 6.01
N LEU A 443 -31.13 10.22 5.37
CA LEU A 443 -30.31 11.24 6.04
C LEU A 443 -31.08 11.96 7.16
N VAL A 444 -32.31 12.40 6.87
CA VAL A 444 -33.18 13.08 7.85
C VAL A 444 -33.59 12.10 8.96
N GLY A 445 -33.94 10.87 8.61
CA GLY A 445 -34.29 9.82 9.57
C GLY A 445 -33.14 9.50 10.53
N MET A 446 -31.92 9.38 10.01
CA MET A 446 -30.72 9.14 10.80
C MET A 446 -30.44 10.25 11.82
N ARG A 447 -30.60 11.52 11.40
CA ARG A 447 -30.45 12.67 12.31
C ARG A 447 -31.54 12.73 13.38
N ARG A 448 -32.78 12.41 13.02
CA ARG A 448 -33.92 12.42 13.94
C ARG A 448 -33.77 11.34 15.01
N GLU A 449 -33.31 10.17 14.63
CA GLU A 449 -33.23 9.01 15.51
C GLU A 449 -32.00 9.02 16.43
N GLY A 450 -30.91 9.66 15.98
CA GLY A 450 -29.63 9.70 16.68
C GLY A 450 -28.71 8.57 16.23
N ILE A 451 -27.48 8.93 15.88
CA ILE A 451 -26.48 8.00 15.36
C ILE A 451 -26.05 7.01 16.44
N GLY A 452 -25.96 7.44 17.69
CA GLY A 452 -25.65 6.54 18.81
C GLY A 452 -26.66 5.41 18.96
N LYS A 453 -27.96 5.73 18.83
CA LYS A 453 -29.05 4.73 18.88
C LYS A 453 -28.95 3.75 17.72
N ILE A 454 -28.72 4.25 16.50
CA ILE A 454 -28.56 3.42 15.30
C ILE A 454 -27.38 2.45 15.46
N LEU A 455 -26.20 2.96 15.84
CA LEU A 455 -25.00 2.13 16.02
C LEU A 455 -25.17 1.11 17.16
N ARG A 456 -25.87 1.46 18.24
CA ARG A 456 -26.25 0.49 19.28
C ARG A 456 -27.23 -0.56 18.79
N GLY A 457 -28.18 -0.19 17.94
CA GLY A 457 -29.14 -1.14 17.37
C GLY A 457 -28.50 -2.22 16.49
N VAL A 458 -27.39 -1.91 15.81
CA VAL A 458 -26.64 -2.89 14.98
C VAL A 458 -25.43 -3.50 15.67
N GLY A 459 -24.98 -2.91 16.79
CA GLY A 459 -23.90 -3.39 17.65
C GLY A 459 -24.41 -4.16 18.88
N LEU A 460 -23.50 -4.51 19.77
CA LEU A 460 -23.81 -5.19 21.04
C LEU A 460 -23.71 -4.22 22.23
N GLU A 461 -24.24 -4.65 23.37
CA GLU A 461 -24.09 -3.94 24.64
C GLU A 461 -22.65 -3.98 25.13
N SER A 462 -22.17 -2.88 25.71
CA SER A 462 -20.88 -2.89 26.39
C SER A 462 -20.97 -3.72 27.67
N VAL A 463 -20.14 -4.75 27.78
CA VAL A 463 -19.98 -5.58 28.99
C VAL A 463 -18.63 -5.35 29.65
N HIS A 464 -18.03 -4.17 29.44
CA HIS A 464 -16.67 -3.86 29.86
C HIS A 464 -16.44 -4.09 31.36
N GLU A 465 -17.39 -3.70 32.21
CA GLU A 465 -17.30 -3.91 33.67
C GLU A 465 -17.21 -5.40 34.04
N LEU A 466 -17.98 -6.25 33.37
CA LEU A 466 -17.94 -7.71 33.58
C LEU A 466 -16.62 -8.31 33.09
N GLN A 467 -16.07 -7.79 31.98
CA GLN A 467 -14.79 -8.22 31.43
C GLN A 467 -13.63 -7.87 32.35
N VAL A 468 -13.65 -6.67 32.94
CA VAL A 468 -12.66 -6.24 33.93
C VAL A 468 -12.79 -7.09 35.20
N ALA A 469 -14.00 -7.26 35.74
CA ALA A 469 -14.26 -8.03 36.95
C ALA A 469 -13.82 -9.50 36.85
N GLY A 470 -14.03 -10.15 35.70
CA GLY A 470 -13.62 -11.53 35.45
C GLY A 470 -12.09 -11.73 35.39
N THR A 471 -11.31 -10.66 35.23
CA THR A 471 -9.84 -10.72 35.21
C THR A 471 -9.24 -10.59 36.63
N SER A 472 -10.03 -10.13 37.61
CA SER A 472 -9.59 -9.81 38.99
C SER A 472 -9.90 -10.89 40.04
N LEU A 473 -10.44 -12.04 39.64
CA LEU A 473 -10.56 -13.21 40.52
C LEU A 473 -9.26 -14.03 40.46
N GLU A 474 -8.21 -13.55 41.12
CA GLU A 474 -7.02 -14.35 41.40
C GLU A 474 -7.35 -15.39 42.49
N VAL A 475 -6.84 -16.61 42.31
CA VAL A 475 -6.94 -17.69 43.29
C VAL A 475 -6.29 -17.23 44.58
N THR A 476 -7.09 -17.02 45.62
CA THR A 476 -6.56 -16.94 46.99
C THR A 476 -6.14 -18.36 47.37
N ASP A 477 -4.83 -18.63 47.37
CA ASP A 477 -4.30 -19.79 48.09
C ASP A 477 -4.68 -19.61 49.56
N ASP A 478 -5.66 -20.38 50.02
CA ASP A 478 -6.00 -20.50 51.43
C ASP A 478 -4.97 -21.44 52.09
N PRO A 479 -4.05 -20.95 52.94
CA PRO A 479 -3.03 -21.78 53.57
C PRO A 479 -3.53 -22.38 54.88
N SER A 480 -4.77 -22.89 54.92
CA SER A 480 -5.36 -23.45 56.14
C SER A 480 -5.99 -24.85 55.97
N THR A 481 -5.25 -25.77 55.35
CA THR A 481 -5.46 -27.21 55.59
C THR A 481 -4.13 -27.96 55.60
N GLN A 482 -3.53 -28.05 56.80
CA GLN A 482 -2.67 -29.15 57.21
C GLN A 482 -3.22 -29.72 58.52
#